data_AF-A0A3N7HKN2-F1
#
_entry.id   AF-A0A3N7HKN2-F1
#
_cell.length_a   1.000
_cell.length_b   1.000
_cell.length_c   1.000
_cell.angle_alpha   90.00
_cell.angle_beta   90.00
_cell.angle_gamma   90.00
#
_symmetry.space_group_name_H-M   'P 1'
#
loop_
_entity.id
_entity.type
_entity.pdbx_description
1 polymer ?
#
loop_
_entity_poly.entity_id
_entity_poly.type
_entity_poly.pdbx_seq_one_letter_code
_entity_poly.pdbx_strand_id
1 'polypeptide(L)'
;MIKFIPAAALVFLAACSIDPKDYESEPVTVETAAGPVVCQLYTKNIVRWDRAIQRPSTMSVETADQICLNEGLREKNGSARPGGASESDLAL
;
A
#
# COMPACT_ATOMS: atom_id res chain seq x y z
N MET A 1 -31.00 33.96 -23.96
CA MET A 1 -29.57 34.20 -23.66
C MET A 1 -29.05 33.00 -22.87
N ILE A 2 -28.45 32.02 -23.55
CA ILE A 2 -27.89 30.81 -22.92
C ILE A 2 -26.38 31.02 -22.76
N LYS A 3 -25.93 31.10 -21.51
CA LYS A 3 -24.52 31.18 -21.11
C LYS A 3 -23.88 29.81 -21.33
N PHE A 4 -22.98 29.71 -22.29
CA PHE A 4 -22.15 28.53 -22.51
C PHE A 4 -21.16 28.37 -21.35
N ILE A 5 -21.42 27.41 -20.46
CA ILE A 5 -20.47 26.96 -19.44
C ILE A 5 -19.43 26.08 -20.16
N PRO A 6 -18.11 26.32 -20.00
CA PRO A 6 -17.08 25.62 -20.75
C PRO A 6 -16.94 24.19 -20.22
N ALA A 7 -17.60 23.23 -20.87
CA ALA A 7 -17.52 21.80 -20.58
C ALA A 7 -16.10 21.21 -20.76
N ALA A 8 -15.18 21.94 -21.38
CA ALA A 8 -13.81 21.50 -21.65
C ALA A 8 -12.95 21.29 -20.38
N ALA A 9 -13.27 21.95 -19.26
CA ALA A 9 -12.47 21.84 -18.04
C ALA A 9 -12.63 20.48 -17.32
N LEU A 10 -13.74 19.76 -17.54
CA LEU A 10 -14.01 18.48 -16.87
C LEU A 10 -13.27 17.29 -17.51
N VAL A 11 -12.83 17.42 -18.76
CA VAL A 11 -12.19 16.31 -19.50
C VAL A 11 -10.76 16.03 -19.01
N PHE A 12 -10.07 17.02 -18.43
CA PHE A 12 -8.69 16.87 -17.96
C PHE A 12 -8.56 16.06 -16.66
N LEU A 13 -9.63 15.90 -15.87
CA LEU A 13 -9.59 15.16 -14.60
C LEU A 13 -9.68 13.63 -14.77
N ALA A 14 -10.09 13.14 -15.95
CA ALA A 14 -10.24 11.71 -16.22
C ALA A 14 -8.94 11.03 -16.72
N ALA A 15 -7.87 11.79 -16.97
CA ALA A 15 -6.64 11.28 -17.61
C ALA A 15 -5.61 10.67 -16.63
N CYS A 16 -5.79 10.82 -15.31
CA CYS A 16 -4.91 10.20 -14.32
C CYS A 16 -5.57 8.93 -13.76
N SER A 17 -5.35 7.79 -14.41
CA SER A 17 -5.70 6.47 -13.86
C SER A 17 -4.45 5.87 -13.20
N ILE A 18 -4.54 5.55 -11.92
CA ILE A 18 -3.51 4.83 -11.16
C ILE A 18 -3.87 3.35 -11.26
N ASP A 19 -3.04 2.53 -11.93
CA ASP A 19 -3.20 1.07 -11.91
C ASP A 19 -2.54 0.53 -10.64
N PRO A 20 -3.28 -0.13 -9.72
CA PRO A 20 -2.70 -0.70 -8.50
C PRO A 20 -1.53 -1.65 -8.76
N LYS A 21 -1.50 -2.34 -9.91
CA LYS A 21 -0.43 -3.29 -10.27
C LYS A 21 0.94 -2.65 -10.36
N ASP A 22 1.01 -1.39 -10.78
CA ASP A 22 2.27 -0.63 -10.87
C ASP A 22 2.88 -0.36 -9.49
N TYR A 23 2.12 -0.64 -8.44
CA TYR A 23 2.50 -0.44 -7.05
C TYR A 23 2.54 -1.75 -6.28
N GLU A 24 2.34 -2.92 -6.88
CA GLU A 24 2.37 -4.18 -6.14
C GLU A 24 3.81 -4.59 -5.78
N SER A 25 4.03 -4.97 -4.51
CA SER A 25 5.25 -5.68 -4.10
C SER A 25 5.16 -7.17 -4.44
N GLU A 26 6.27 -7.90 -4.26
CA GLU A 26 6.17 -9.36 -4.13
C GLU A 26 5.22 -9.71 -2.96
N PRO A 27 4.32 -10.69 -3.11
CA PRO A 27 3.42 -11.09 -2.04
C PRO A 27 4.17 -11.62 -0.82
N VAL A 28 3.71 -11.20 0.37
CA VAL A 28 4.31 -11.61 1.64
C VAL A 28 3.42 -12.65 2.32
N THR A 29 4.01 -13.72 2.84
CA THR A 29 3.28 -14.71 3.64
C THR A 29 3.45 -14.42 5.12
N VAL A 30 2.33 -14.23 5.82
CA VAL A 30 2.28 -14.03 7.28
C VAL A 30 1.72 -15.29 7.92
N GLU A 31 2.52 -15.90 8.79
CA GLU A 31 2.09 -17.06 9.56
C GLU A 31 1.19 -16.66 10.73
N THR A 32 0.06 -17.35 10.86
CA THR A 32 -0.91 -17.11 11.95
C THR A 32 -1.34 -18.42 12.58
N ALA A 33 -1.94 -18.36 13.78
CA ALA A 33 -2.47 -19.55 14.45
C ALA A 33 -3.58 -20.27 13.64
N ALA A 34 -4.29 -19.55 12.76
CA ALA A 34 -5.35 -20.12 11.93
C ALA A 34 -4.83 -20.65 10.57
N GLY A 35 -3.53 -20.49 10.28
CA GLY A 35 -2.88 -20.82 9.02
C GLY A 35 -2.27 -19.60 8.31
N PRO A 36 -1.58 -19.80 7.19
CA PRO A 36 -0.88 -18.74 6.47
C PRO A 36 -1.85 -17.77 5.78
N VAL A 37 -1.53 -16.48 5.81
CA VAL A 37 -2.19 -15.41 5.04
C VAL A 37 -1.19 -14.86 4.04
N VAL A 38 -1.56 -14.80 2.76
CA VAL A 38 -0.73 -14.18 1.72
C VAL A 38 -1.25 -12.78 1.46
N CYS A 39 -0.39 -11.80 1.69
CA CYS A 39 -0.69 -10.38 1.60
C CYS A 39 -0.11 -9.79 0.32
N GLN A 40 -0.95 -9.07 -0.43
CA GLN A 40 -0.48 -8.12 -1.41
C GLN A 40 -0.26 -6.78 -0.71
N LEU A 41 0.99 -6.34 -0.65
CA LEU A 41 1.32 -4.99 -0.21
C LEU A 41 1.51 -4.12 -1.45
N TYR A 42 1.08 -2.87 -1.37
CA TYR A 42 1.20 -1.94 -2.49
C TYR A 42 2.38 -1.01 -2.24
N THR A 43 2.18 0.07 -1.50
CA THR A 43 3.24 1.07 -1.34
C THR A 43 3.77 1.11 0.09
N LYS A 44 5.07 1.38 0.22
CA LYS A 44 5.71 1.61 1.53
C LYS A 44 5.12 2.78 2.32
N ASN A 45 4.37 3.67 1.66
CA ASN A 45 3.86 4.90 2.27
C ASN A 45 2.34 4.86 2.52
N ILE A 46 1.58 4.12 1.70
CA ILE A 46 0.13 4.01 1.70
C ILE A 46 -0.26 2.55 1.93
N VAL A 47 -0.38 2.19 3.20
CA VAL A 47 -0.72 0.83 3.65
C VAL A 47 -2.20 0.51 3.47
N ARG A 48 -3.08 1.52 3.33
CA ARG A 48 -4.54 1.33 3.24
C ARG A 48 -4.99 0.43 2.06
N TRP A 49 -4.13 0.21 1.07
CA TRP A 49 -4.43 -0.66 -0.07
C TRP A 49 -4.05 -2.12 0.18
N ASP A 50 -3.25 -2.40 1.21
CA ASP A 50 -2.75 -3.73 1.51
C ASP A 50 -3.90 -4.67 1.88
N ARG A 51 -3.87 -5.88 1.31
CA ARG A 51 -5.00 -6.80 1.33
C ARG A 51 -4.58 -8.25 1.25
N ALA A 52 -5.40 -9.15 1.77
CA ALA A 52 -5.18 -10.57 1.64
C ALA A 52 -5.57 -11.04 0.22
N ILE A 53 -4.65 -11.74 -0.44
CA ILE A 53 -4.91 -12.46 -1.71
C ILE A 53 -5.12 -13.95 -1.48
N GLN A 54 -4.69 -14.47 -0.32
CA GLN A 54 -5.01 -15.81 0.15
C GLN A 54 -5.19 -15.81 1.67
N ARG A 55 -6.17 -16.57 2.16
CA ARG A 55 -6.41 -16.78 3.59
C ARG A 55 -6.99 -18.17 3.85
N PRO A 56 -6.91 -18.68 5.09
CA PRO A 56 -7.65 -19.86 5.50
C PRO A 56 -9.17 -19.64 5.34
N SER A 57 -9.90 -20.70 4.99
CA SER A 57 -11.36 -20.64 4.83
C SER A 57 -12.09 -20.28 6.13
N THR A 58 -11.50 -20.61 7.28
CA THR A 58 -11.98 -20.32 8.63
C THR A 58 -11.78 -18.87 9.06
N MET A 59 -10.95 -18.09 8.36
CA MET A 59 -10.65 -16.70 8.69
C MET A 59 -11.57 -15.77 7.89
N SER A 60 -12.07 -14.67 8.47
CA SER A 60 -12.86 -13.71 7.68
C SER A 60 -11.97 -12.90 6.72
N VAL A 61 -12.56 -12.32 5.67
CA VAL A 61 -11.83 -11.39 4.77
C VAL A 61 -11.28 -10.21 5.56
N GLU A 62 -12.14 -9.56 6.36
CA GLU A 62 -11.77 -8.42 7.22
C GLU A 62 -10.58 -8.77 8.12
N THR A 63 -10.61 -9.92 8.80
CA THR A 63 -9.51 -10.33 9.67
C THR A 63 -8.20 -10.50 8.90
N ALA A 64 -8.25 -11.12 7.72
CA ALA A 64 -7.07 -11.31 6.88
C ALA A 64 -6.53 -9.98 6.35
N ASP A 65 -7.41 -9.06 5.94
CA ASP A 65 -7.01 -7.73 5.49
C ASP A 65 -6.37 -6.92 6.62
N GLN A 66 -6.90 -7.00 7.85
CA GLN A 66 -6.26 -6.37 9.02
C GLN A 66 -4.87 -6.93 9.30
N ILE A 67 -4.64 -8.23 9.08
CA ILE A 67 -3.29 -8.82 9.18
C ILE A 67 -2.35 -8.20 8.13
N CYS A 68 -2.81 -8.07 6.89
CA CYS A 68 -2.00 -7.47 5.82
C CYS A 68 -1.73 -5.99 6.01
N LEU A 69 -2.70 -5.23 6.55
CA LEU A 69 -2.49 -3.84 6.96
C LEU A 69 -1.41 -3.73 8.05
N ASN A 70 -1.44 -4.61 9.05
CA ASN A 70 -0.44 -4.62 10.11
C ASN A 70 0.96 -4.97 9.57
N GLU A 71 1.03 -5.87 8.58
CA GLU A 71 2.28 -6.22 7.93
C GLU A 71 2.86 -5.04 7.12
N GLY A 72 2.01 -4.35 6.33
CA GLY A 72 2.42 -3.13 5.64
C GLY A 72 2.92 -2.04 6.59
N LEU A 73 2.27 -1.87 7.74
CA LEU A 73 2.76 -0.96 8.79
C LEU A 73 4.12 -1.40 9.36
N ARG A 74 4.32 -2.69 9.59
CA ARG A 74 5.59 -3.25 10.08
C ARG A 74 6.72 -2.95 9.09
N GLU A 75 6.51 -3.17 7.79
CA GLU A 75 7.52 -2.90 6.76
C GLU A 75 7.84 -1.41 6.60
N LYS A 76 6.80 -0.56 6.64
CA LYS A 76 6.94 0.89 6.63
C LYS A 76 7.82 1.37 7.80
N ASN A 77 7.54 0.88 9.00
CA ASN A 77 8.28 1.26 10.21
C ASN A 77 9.68 0.63 10.27
N GLY A 78 9.85 -0.59 9.74
CA GLY A 78 11.16 -1.26 9.64
C GLY A 78 12.09 -0.64 8.59
N SER A 79 11.52 -0.06 7.53
CA SER A 79 12.24 0.77 6.55
C SER A 79 12.65 2.13 7.15
N ALA A 80 11.89 2.63 8.13
CA ALA A 80 12.22 3.82 8.92
C ALA A 80 13.13 3.47 10.11
N ARG A 81 14.31 2.89 9.88
CA ARG A 81 15.27 2.70 10.97
C ARG A 81 15.81 4.06 11.45
N PRO A 82 15.80 4.36 12.76
CA PRO A 82 16.54 5.47 13.34
C PRO A 82 17.99 5.04 13.58
N GLY A 83 18.89 5.59 12.75
CA GLY A 83 20.35 5.48 12.84
C GLY A 83 20.91 6.17 11.61
N GLY A 84 21.49 7.36 11.68
CA GLY A 84 22.63 7.65 12.53
C GLY A 84 23.93 7.37 11.78
N ALA A 85 24.10 8.00 10.62
CA ALA A 85 25.32 8.69 10.19
C ALA A 85 24.99 9.39 8.87
N SER A 86 24.84 10.71 8.91
CA SER A 86 24.94 11.52 7.71
C SER A 86 26.37 11.39 7.17
N GLU A 87 26.51 11.24 5.86
CA GLU A 87 27.80 11.25 5.12
C GLU A 87 28.65 12.53 5.35
N SER A 88 28.15 13.50 6.13
CA SER A 88 28.87 14.71 6.54
C SER A 88 29.91 14.53 7.65
N ASP A 89 30.09 13.32 8.23
CA ASP A 89 31.16 13.06 9.22
C ASP A 89 32.41 12.38 8.63
N LEU A 90 32.49 12.24 7.30
CA LEU A 90 33.65 11.69 6.59
C LEU A 90 34.48 12.73 5.84
N ALA A 91 34.19 14.02 6.03
CA ALA A 91 35.02 15.10 5.51
C ALA A 91 34.97 16.34 6.42
N LEU A 92 35.95 16.41 7.34
CA LEU A 92 36.62 17.57 7.95
C LEU A 92 36.82 17.43 9.47
#